data_AF-A0A8S8YX55-F1
#
_entry.id   AF-A0A8S8YX55-F1
#
_cell.length_a   1.000
_cell.length_b   1.000
_cell.length_c   1.000
_cell.angle_alpha   90.00
_cell.angle_beta   90.00
_cell.angle_gamma   90.00
#
_symmetry.space_group_name_H-M   'P 1'
#
loop_
_entity.id
_entity.type
_entity.pdbx_description
1 polymer ?
#
loop_
_entity_poly.entity_id
_entity_poly.type
_entity_poly.pdbx_seq_one_letter_code
_entity_poly.pdbx_strand_id
1 'polypeptide(L)' 'MSVMVQKSKEEGGLEGGVLYIDTENTFRPERIVQIAQAHEMDPEKVLDNIIVARA' A
#
# COMPACT_ATOMS: atom_id res chain seq x y z
N MET A 1 -6.81 -1.75 -1.01
CA MET A 1 -6.09 -3.02 -1.29
C MET A 1 -4.58 -2.88 -1.29
N SER A 2 -4.02 -1.68 -1.50
CA SER A 2 -2.58 -1.44 -1.64
C SER A 2 -1.72 -1.81 -0.42
N VAL A 3 -2.30 -1.96 0.76
CA VAL A 3 -1.61 -2.46 1.97
C VAL A 3 -1.71 -3.99 2.07
N MET A 4 -2.92 -4.54 1.92
CA MET A 4 -3.19 -5.96 2.15
C MET A 4 -2.47 -6.91 1.21
N VAL A 5 -2.29 -6.53 -0.06
CA VAL A 5 -1.58 -7.38 -1.04
C VAL A 5 -0.12 -7.64 -0.65
N GLN A 6 0.46 -6.77 0.18
CA GLN A 6 1.85 -6.87 0.60
C GLN A 6 2.06 -7.85 1.77
N LYS A 7 0.98 -8.34 2.40
CA LYS A 7 1.07 -9.37 3.44
C LYS A 7 1.49 -10.72 2.87
N SER A 8 1.92 -11.62 3.76
CA SER A 8 2.17 -13.02 3.42
C SER A 8 0.92 -13.70 2.86
N LYS A 9 1.11 -14.79 2.10
CA LYS A 9 -0.02 -15.61 1.62
C LYS A 9 -0.83 -16.23 2.75
N GLU A 10 -0.18 -16.57 3.86
CA GLU A 10 -0.81 -17.13 5.05
C GLU A 10 -1.75 -16.11 5.73
N GLU A 11 -1.41 -14.83 5.66
CA GLU A 11 -2.26 -13.72 6.14
C GLU A 11 -3.24 -13.20 5.07
N GLY A 12 -3.35 -13.88 3.93
CA GLY A 12 -4.28 -13.53 2.85
C GLY A 12 -3.77 -12.46 1.87
N GLY A 13 -2.48 -12.13 1.93
CA GLY A 13 -1.80 -11.29 0.94
C GLY A 13 -1.16 -12.10 -0.19
N LEU A 14 -0.33 -11.45 -0.99
CA LEU A 14 0.40 -12.05 -2.11
C LEU A 14 1.90 -11.76 -2.09
N GLU A 15 2.38 -11.12 -1.02
CA GLU A 15 3.76 -10.63 -0.92
C GLU A 15 4.13 -9.71 -2.11
N GLY A 16 3.14 -9.01 -2.65
CA GLY A 16 3.26 -8.27 -3.91
C GLY A 16 3.40 -6.77 -3.72
N GLY A 17 4.03 -6.10 -4.70
CA GLY A 17 4.04 -4.64 -4.82
C GLY A 17 2.78 -4.08 -5.50
N VAL A 18 2.66 -2.76 -5.51
CA VAL A 18 1.47 -2.06 -6.03
C VAL A 18 1.88 -1.00 -7.03
N LEU A 19 1.22 -0.98 -8.19
CA LEU A 19 1.18 0.16 -9.08
C LEU A 19 -0.16 0.88 -8.90
N TYR A 20 -0.13 2.09 -8.35
CA TYR A 20 -1.30 2.96 -8.17
C TYR A 20 -1.32 4.00 -9.27
N ILE A 21 -2.32 3.96 -10.15
CA ILE A 21 -2.54 4.97 -11.19
C ILE A 21 -3.56 5.98 -10.65
N ASP A 22 -3.13 7.21 -10.42
CA ASP A 22 -3.95 8.28 -9.87
C ASP A 22 -4.25 9.34 -10.94
N THR A 23 -5.48 9.31 -11.44
CA THR A 23 -5.97 10.22 -12.49
C THR A 23 -6.55 11.52 -11.93
N GLU A 24 -6.86 11.57 -10.63
CA GLU A 24 -7.59 12.67 -10.00
C GLU A 24 -6.80 13.32 -8.85
N ASN A 25 -5.54 12.93 -8.66
CA ASN A 25 -4.69 13.38 -7.56
C ASN A 25 -5.32 13.12 -6.17
N THR A 26 -5.91 11.94 -6.01
CA THR A 26 -6.63 11.49 -4.81
C THR A 26 -5.79 10.60 -3.90
N PHE A 27 -4.61 10.16 -4.35
CA PHE A 27 -3.70 9.39 -3.52
C PHE A 27 -3.23 10.20 -2.30
N ARG A 28 -3.31 9.61 -1.11
CA ARG A 28 -2.90 10.22 0.16
C ARG A 28 -2.00 9.25 0.92
N PRO A 29 -0.67 9.49 0.97
CA PRO A 29 0.26 8.63 1.71
C PRO A 29 -0.13 8.44 3.18
N GLU A 30 -0.68 9.47 3.82
CA GLU A 30 -1.10 9.45 5.21
C GLU A 30 -2.18 8.38 5.45
N ARG A 31 -3.04 8.14 4.45
CA ARG A 31 -4.06 7.09 4.54
C ARG A 31 -3.44 5.70 4.47
N ILE A 32 -2.39 5.51 3.68
CA ILE A 32 -1.63 4.26 3.63
C ILE A 32 -0.96 3.99 4.98
N VAL A 33 -0.33 5.01 5.57
CA VAL A 33 0.32 4.91 6.89
C VAL A 33 -0.69 4.48 7.96
N GLN A 34 -1.86 5.11 8.03
CA GLN A 34 -2.90 4.74 8.99
C GLN A 34 -3.35 3.27 8.85
N ILE A 35 -3.52 2.79 7.61
CA ILE A 35 -3.94 1.41 7.34
C ILE A 35 -2.81 0.43 7.68
N ALA A 36 -1.56 0.75 7.33
CA ALA A 36 -0.40 -0.07 7.69
C ALA A 36 -0.26 -0.24 9.20
N GLN A 37 -0.35 0.86 9.96
CA GLN A 37 -0.30 0.83 11.42
C GLN A 37 -1.44 0.01 12.04
N ALA A 38 -2.67 0.15 11.52
CA ALA A 38 -3.82 -0.64 11.97
C ALA A 38 -3.67 -2.15 11.72
N HIS A 39 -2.78 -2.53 10.79
CA HIS A 39 -2.44 -3.92 10.48
C HIS A 39 -1.07 -4.35 11.02
N GLU A 40 -0.48 -3.57 11.93
CA GLU A 40 0.82 -3.84 12.57
C GLU A 40 1.97 -4.00 11.58
N MET A 41 1.86 -3.33 10.42
CA MET A 41 2.88 -3.32 9.38
C MET A 41 3.75 -2.06 9.48
N ASP A 42 5.00 -2.16 9.04
CA ASP A 42 5.93 -1.05 8.93
C ASP A 42 5.47 -0.07 7.82
N PRO A 43 5.04 1.16 8.16
CA PRO A 43 4.47 2.08 7.18
C PRO A 43 5.45 2.52 6.09
N GLU A 44 6.74 2.65 6.42
CA GLU A 44 7.76 3.09 5.46
C GLU A 44 7.95 2.02 4.39
N LYS A 45 8.09 0.76 4.80
CA LYS A 45 8.19 -0.37 3.87
C LYS A 45 6.94 -0.53 3.00
N VAL A 46 5.76 -0.32 3.58
CA VAL A 46 4.51 -0.40 2.83
C VAL A 46 4.43 0.70 1.76
N LEU A 47 4.88 1.92 2.07
CA LEU A 47 4.92 3.02 1.12
C LEU A 47 5.94 2.80 0.01
N ASP A 48 7.15 2.33 0.35
CA ASP A 48 8.22 2.04 -0.61
C ASP A 48 7.80 1.02 -1.68
N ASN A 49 6.86 0.14 -1.34
CA ASN A 49 6.37 -0.91 -2.23
C ASN A 49 5.14 -0.46 -3.06
N ILE A 50 4.77 0.82 -3.02
CA ILE A 50 3.69 1.42 -3.81
C ILE A 50 4.29 2.44 -4.79
N ILE A 51 4.28 2.10 -6.07
CA ILE A 51 4.63 3.01 -7.16
C ILE A 51 3.37 3.80 -7.53
N VAL A 52 3.44 5.13 -7.45
CA VAL A 52 2.33 6.01 -7.84
C VAL A 52 2.65 6.65 -9.19
N ALA A 53 1.84 6.35 -10.19
CA ALA A 53 1.87 7.01 -11.48
C ALA A 53 0.70 7.99 -11.57
N ARG A 54 0.97 9.20 -12.04
CA ARG A 54 -0.08 10.17 -12.39
C ARG A 54 -0.39 10.06 -13.87
N ALA A 55 -1.68 10.12 -14.21
CA ALA A 55 -2.17 10.03 -15.58
C ALA A 55 -3.09 11.20 -15.90
#